data_AF-A0A8T4PHL0-F1
#
_entry.id   AF-A0A8T4PHL0-F1
#
_cell.length_a   1.000
_cell.length_b   1.000
_cell.length_c   1.000
_cell.angle_alpha   90.00
_cell.angle_beta   90.00
_cell.angle_gamma   90.00
#
_symmetry.space_group_name_H-M   'P 1'
#
loop_
_entity.id
_entity.type
_entity.pdbx_description
1 polymer ?
#
loop_
_entity_poly.entity_id
_entity_poly.type
_entity_poly.pdbx_seq_one_letter_code
_entity_poly.pdbx_strand_id
1 'polypeptide(L)'
;MIAAAVILLFVGVISYFFISSESAKTEIPSYVTGEKREIYEWAKTQEGASLLEQVPCYCGCKFEGHKHTRHCFWRDDETFDKHGITCSVCFDIARKTRQMHEQGMDICTIRKEIDMFYEPNKHLGTDTPMPQGCE
;
A
#
# COMPACT_ATOMS: atom_id res chain seq x y z
N MET A 1 -19.07 42.67 15.60
CA MET A 1 -20.01 41.53 15.34
C MET A 1 -19.82 40.96 13.94
N ILE A 2 -20.01 41.73 12.86
CA ILE A 2 -19.92 41.24 11.46
C ILE A 2 -18.52 40.71 11.10
N ALA A 3 -17.45 41.43 11.45
CA ALA A 3 -16.07 40.99 11.18
C ALA A 3 -15.72 39.65 11.85
N ALA A 4 -16.17 39.42 13.09
CA ALA A 4 -15.95 38.16 13.80
C ALA A 4 -16.70 37.00 13.16
N ALA A 5 -17.93 37.22 12.69
CA ALA A 5 -18.72 36.20 11.98
C ALA A 5 -18.08 35.82 10.63
N VAL A 6 -17.55 36.80 9.89
CA VAL A 6 -16.85 36.55 8.62
C VAL A 6 -15.54 35.78 8.85
N ILE A 7 -14.78 36.12 9.89
CA ILE A 7 -13.55 35.39 10.26
C ILE A 7 -13.89 33.94 10.66
N LEU A 8 -14.92 33.72 11.47
CA LEU A 8 -15.34 32.38 11.88
C LEU A 8 -15.81 31.53 10.69
N LEU A 9 -16.53 32.12 9.73
CA LEU A 9 -16.89 31.45 8.49
C LEU A 9 -15.67 31.09 7.66
N PHE A 10 -14.72 32.02 7.50
CA PHE A 10 -13.50 31.77 6.74
C PHE A 10 -12.65 30.66 7.37
N VAL A 11 -12.47 30.68 8.68
CA VAL A 11 -11.75 29.63 9.44
C VAL A 11 -12.49 28.30 9.36
N GLY A 12 -13.83 28.31 9.40
CA GLY A 12 -14.66 27.11 9.24
C GLY A 12 -14.51 26.48 7.86
N VAL A 13 -14.54 27.28 6.79
CA VAL A 13 -14.35 26.81 5.41
C VAL A 13 -12.94 26.27 5.20
N ILE A 14 -11.92 26.97 5.71
CA ILE A 14 -10.53 26.52 5.64
C ILE A 14 -10.35 25.18 6.36
N SER A 15 -10.83 25.08 7.61
CA SER A 15 -10.75 23.83 8.38
C SER A 15 -11.48 22.69 7.70
N TYR A 16 -12.68 22.94 7.15
CA TYR A 16 -13.45 21.95 6.41
C TYR A 16 -12.70 21.45 5.16
N PHE A 17 -12.12 22.36 4.38
CA PHE A 17 -11.36 22.00 3.18
C PHE A 17 -10.12 21.16 3.52
N PHE A 18 -9.37 21.55 4.56
CA PHE A 18 -8.21 20.78 5.02
C PHE A 18 -8.59 19.36 5.48
N ILE A 19 -9.63 19.24 6.34
CA ILE A 19 -10.11 17.93 6.84
C ILE A 19 -10.60 17.06 5.68
N SER A 20 -11.37 17.62 4.75
CA SER A 20 -11.87 16.89 3.58
C SER A 20 -10.74 16.40 2.69
N SER A 21 -9.67 17.19 2.52
CA SER A 21 -8.52 16.80 1.70
C SER A 21 -7.76 15.62 2.27
N GLU A 22 -7.67 15.51 3.60
CA GLU A 22 -6.95 14.45 4.27
C GLU A 22 -7.73 13.13 4.25
N SER A 23 -9.05 13.18 4.50
CA SER A 23 -9.95 12.03 4.33
C SER A 23 -9.86 11.45 2.92
N ALA A 24 -9.91 12.30 1.90
CA ALA A 24 -9.89 11.86 0.50
C ALA A 24 -8.59 11.13 0.10
N LYS A 25 -7.46 11.40 0.76
CA LYS A 25 -6.18 10.72 0.46
C LYS A 25 -6.09 9.33 1.09
N THR A 26 -6.84 9.07 2.17
CA THR A 26 -6.78 7.80 2.92
C THR A 26 -7.91 6.84 2.52
N GLU A 27 -8.81 7.25 1.64
CA GLU A 27 -9.89 6.42 1.11
C GLU A 27 -9.51 5.77 -0.22
N ILE A 28 -10.08 4.59 -0.51
CA ILE A 28 -9.90 3.93 -1.80
C ILE A 28 -10.86 4.59 -2.82
N PRO A 29 -10.37 5.22 -3.89
CA PRO A 29 -11.23 5.93 -4.84
C PRO A 29 -12.27 5.01 -5.49
N SER A 30 -13.49 5.51 -5.73
CA SER A 30 -14.63 4.70 -6.19
C SER A 30 -14.35 3.89 -7.46
N TYR A 31 -13.51 4.41 -8.37
CA TYR A 31 -13.11 3.75 -9.61
C TYR A 31 -12.27 2.47 -9.42
N VAL A 32 -11.78 2.18 -8.21
CA VAL A 32 -10.89 1.02 -8.00
C VAL A 32 -11.61 -0.32 -8.19
N THR A 33 -12.68 -0.73 -7.51
CA THR A 33 -13.51 -1.93 -7.87
C THR A 33 -12.84 -3.34 -7.98
N GLY A 34 -13.69 -4.37 -7.86
CA GLY A 34 -13.33 -5.78 -8.05
C GLY A 34 -12.19 -6.27 -7.14
N GLU A 35 -11.45 -7.27 -7.62
CA GLU A 35 -10.32 -7.87 -6.91
C GLU A 35 -9.24 -6.85 -6.51
N LYS A 36 -9.03 -5.81 -7.33
CA LYS A 36 -8.13 -4.71 -6.97
C LYS A 36 -8.59 -4.00 -5.71
N ARG A 37 -9.88 -3.64 -5.60
CA ARG A 37 -10.41 -3.04 -4.37
C ARG A 37 -10.23 -3.97 -3.18
N GLU A 38 -10.52 -5.26 -3.33
CA GLU A 38 -10.34 -6.24 -2.25
C GLU A 38 -8.90 -6.34 -1.76
N ILE A 39 -7.91 -6.28 -2.66
CA ILE A 39 -6.49 -6.26 -2.28
C ILE A 39 -6.10 -4.94 -1.62
N TYR A 40 -6.61 -3.79 -2.08
CA TYR A 40 -6.37 -2.51 -1.39
C TYR A 40 -6.95 -2.51 0.03
N GLU A 41 -8.16 -3.05 0.21
CA GLU A 41 -8.80 -3.17 1.53
C GLU A 41 -7.98 -4.07 2.43
N TRP A 42 -7.60 -5.27 1.97
CA TRP A 42 -6.76 -6.19 2.72
C TRP A 42 -5.39 -5.58 3.06
N ALA A 43 -4.71 -4.94 2.12
CA ALA A 43 -3.42 -4.27 2.33
C ALA A 43 -3.48 -3.12 3.36
N LYS A 44 -4.68 -2.59 3.65
CA LYS A 44 -4.90 -1.59 4.70
C LYS A 44 -5.09 -2.21 6.08
N THR A 45 -5.49 -3.48 6.17
CA THR A 45 -5.64 -4.20 7.45
C THR A 45 -4.29 -4.44 8.12
N GLN A 46 -4.30 -4.69 9.44
CA GLN A 46 -3.09 -5.04 10.18
C GLN A 46 -2.39 -6.30 9.61
N GLU A 47 -3.16 -7.30 9.21
CA GLU A 47 -2.65 -8.55 8.65
C GLU A 47 -1.95 -8.29 7.31
N GLY A 48 -2.68 -7.71 6.34
CA GLY A 48 -2.13 -7.42 5.02
C GLY A 48 -0.94 -6.46 5.08
N ALA A 49 -1.00 -5.45 5.96
CA ALA A 49 0.13 -4.56 6.17
C ALA A 49 1.36 -5.31 6.69
N SER A 50 1.20 -6.11 7.75
CA SER A 50 2.31 -6.86 8.34
C SER A 50 2.97 -7.83 7.36
N LEU A 51 2.21 -8.44 6.45
CA LEU A 51 2.75 -9.36 5.45
C LEU A 51 3.40 -8.61 4.28
N LEU A 52 2.73 -7.61 3.71
CA LEU A 52 3.23 -6.88 2.53
C LEU A 52 4.39 -5.94 2.82
N GLU A 53 4.62 -5.57 4.09
CA GLU A 53 5.82 -4.84 4.52
C GLU A 53 7.07 -5.72 4.55
N GLN A 54 6.89 -7.04 4.54
CA GLN A 54 7.97 -8.03 4.56
C GLN A 54 8.23 -8.66 3.18
N VAL A 55 7.48 -8.25 2.14
CA VAL A 55 7.59 -8.77 0.77
C VAL A 55 8.01 -7.64 -0.19
N PRO A 56 9.07 -7.84 -1.00
CA PRO A 56 9.57 -6.81 -1.90
C PRO A 56 8.73 -6.77 -3.17
N CYS A 57 8.69 -5.59 -3.81
CA CYS A 57 8.14 -5.45 -5.15
C CYS A 57 9.27 -5.40 -6.17
N TYR A 58 9.14 -6.16 -7.26
CA TYR A 58 10.18 -6.32 -8.30
C TYR A 58 9.88 -5.56 -9.59
N CYS A 59 8.97 -4.59 -9.56
CA CYS A 59 8.60 -3.79 -10.73
C CYS A 59 9.50 -2.56 -10.97
N GLY A 60 10.39 -2.24 -10.03
CA GLY A 60 11.25 -1.05 -10.09
C GLY A 60 10.70 0.16 -9.33
N CYS A 61 9.55 0.07 -8.66
CA CYS A 61 8.96 1.16 -7.88
C CYS A 61 9.84 1.67 -6.72
N LYS A 62 10.94 0.98 -6.39
CA LYS A 62 11.97 1.51 -5.49
C LYS A 62 12.53 2.86 -5.93
N PHE A 63 12.62 3.09 -7.24
CA PHE A 63 13.06 4.36 -7.79
C PHE A 63 12.01 5.48 -7.64
N GLU A 64 10.79 5.13 -7.23
CA GLU A 64 9.70 6.04 -6.81
C GLU A 64 9.59 6.13 -5.27
N GLY A 65 10.55 5.56 -4.55
CA GLY A 65 10.64 5.58 -3.09
C GLY A 65 9.77 4.52 -2.37
N HIS A 66 9.29 3.48 -3.06
CA HIS A 66 8.61 2.35 -2.40
C HIS A 66 9.63 1.48 -1.65
N LYS A 67 9.31 1.11 -0.41
CA LYS A 67 10.18 0.28 0.44
C LYS A 67 9.85 -1.21 0.41
N HIS A 68 8.61 -1.55 0.07
CA HIS A 68 8.06 -2.91 0.06
C HIS A 68 6.72 -2.90 -0.69
N THR A 69 6.15 -4.08 -0.93
CA THR A 69 4.91 -4.25 -1.72
C THR A 69 3.75 -3.43 -1.17
N ARG A 70 3.64 -3.25 0.16
CA ARG A 70 2.56 -2.43 0.74
C ARG A 70 2.54 -0.99 0.20
N HIS A 71 3.70 -0.37 -0.09
CA HIS A 71 3.78 0.99 -0.62
C HIS A 71 3.18 1.15 -2.01
N CYS A 72 2.96 0.05 -2.74
CA CYS A 72 2.21 0.09 -3.99
C CYS A 72 0.72 0.40 -3.78
N PHE A 73 0.21 0.25 -2.57
CA PHE A 73 -1.20 0.45 -2.22
C PHE A 73 -1.38 1.59 -1.22
N TRP A 74 -0.57 1.59 -0.16
CA TRP A 74 -0.64 2.54 0.96
C TRP A 74 0.76 2.95 1.41
N ARG A 75 1.00 4.25 1.53
CA ARG A 75 2.25 4.79 2.07
C ARG A 75 2.27 4.75 3.61
N ASP A 76 3.41 5.11 4.18
CA ASP A 76 3.62 5.15 5.64
C ASP A 76 2.64 6.12 6.34
N ASP A 77 2.22 7.19 5.65
CA ASP A 77 1.23 8.17 6.10
C ASP A 77 -0.22 7.78 5.74
N GLU A 78 -0.44 6.51 5.39
CA GLU A 78 -1.73 5.94 4.96
C GLU A 78 -2.31 6.56 3.68
N THR A 79 -1.53 7.34 2.93
CA THR A 79 -2.00 7.88 1.65
C THR A 79 -2.11 6.77 0.60
N PHE A 80 -3.21 6.82 -0.16
CA PHE A 80 -3.48 5.93 -1.28
C PHE A 80 -2.41 6.12 -2.36
N ASP A 81 -1.81 5.01 -2.81
CA ASP A 81 -0.94 4.98 -3.97
C ASP A 81 -1.65 4.26 -5.12
N LYS A 82 -1.68 4.86 -6.32
CA LYS A 82 -2.31 4.28 -7.52
C LYS A 82 -1.46 3.21 -8.22
N HIS A 83 -0.24 2.97 -7.77
CA HIS A 83 0.67 2.05 -8.46
C HIS A 83 0.10 0.61 -8.44
N GLY A 84 -0.50 0.18 -7.34
CA GLY A 84 -1.10 -1.15 -7.15
C GLY A 84 -2.25 -1.47 -8.12
N ILE A 85 -2.93 -0.46 -8.68
CA ILE A 85 -3.92 -0.67 -9.74
C ILE A 85 -3.35 -0.57 -11.17
N THR A 86 -2.20 0.08 -11.35
CA THR A 86 -1.62 0.38 -12.68
C THR A 86 -0.50 -0.57 -13.07
N CYS A 87 0.13 -1.26 -12.12
CA CYS A 87 1.18 -2.24 -12.34
C CYS A 87 0.72 -3.64 -11.96
N SER A 88 0.75 -4.57 -12.93
CA SER A 88 0.35 -5.97 -12.69
C SER A 88 1.25 -6.68 -11.69
N VAL A 89 2.56 -6.38 -11.68
CA VAL A 89 3.53 -7.00 -10.74
C VAL A 89 3.17 -6.68 -9.29
N CYS A 90 2.87 -5.41 -8.98
CA CYS A 90 2.48 -5.00 -7.63
C CYS A 90 1.22 -5.75 -7.16
N PHE A 91 0.22 -5.83 -8.04
CA PHE A 91 -1.03 -6.52 -7.79
C PHE A 91 -0.84 -8.04 -7.63
N ASP A 92 -0.09 -8.67 -8.53
CA ASP A 92 0.14 -10.12 -8.54
C ASP A 92 0.93 -10.57 -7.30
N ILE A 93 1.95 -9.80 -6.88
CA ILE A 93 2.68 -10.08 -5.63
C ILE A 93 1.72 -10.02 -4.44
N ALA A 94 0.94 -8.94 -4.30
CA ALA A 94 0.03 -8.79 -3.18
C ALA A 94 -1.05 -9.90 -3.14
N ARG A 95 -1.67 -10.19 -4.29
CA ARG A 95 -2.63 -11.30 -4.43
C ARG A 95 -2.00 -12.64 -4.06
N LYS A 96 -0.79 -12.92 -4.55
CA LYS A 96 -0.08 -14.18 -4.29
C LYS A 96 0.32 -14.33 -2.82
N THR A 97 0.83 -13.26 -2.20
CA THR A 97 1.12 -13.21 -0.76
C THR A 97 -0.14 -13.53 0.05
N ARG A 98 -1.25 -12.87 -0.24
CA ARG A 98 -2.54 -13.14 0.43
C ARG A 98 -2.97 -14.59 0.24
N GLN A 99 -2.98 -15.08 -1.00
CA GLN A 99 -3.40 -16.45 -1.32
C GLN A 99 -2.56 -17.49 -0.58
N MET A 100 -1.23 -17.33 -0.54
CA MET A 100 -0.35 -18.26 0.16
C MET A 100 -0.53 -18.20 1.68
N HIS A 101 -0.77 -17.01 2.22
CA HIS A 101 -1.09 -16.84 3.63
C HIS A 101 -2.41 -17.53 4.00
N GLU A 102 -3.45 -17.36 3.19
CA GLU A 102 -4.75 -18.05 3.35
C GLU A 102 -4.61 -19.59 3.22
N GLN A 103 -3.58 -20.08 2.53
CA GLN A 103 -3.21 -21.50 2.45
C GLN A 103 -2.40 -22.00 3.67
N GLY A 104 -2.12 -21.14 4.65
CA GLY A 104 -1.40 -21.47 5.87
C GLY A 104 0.13 -21.45 5.74
N MET A 105 0.68 -20.89 4.67
CA MET A 105 2.12 -20.72 4.53
C MET A 105 2.62 -19.59 5.45
N ASP A 106 3.77 -19.81 6.07
CA ASP A 106 4.44 -18.80 6.89
C ASP A 106 5.15 -17.75 6.03
N ILE A 107 5.49 -16.61 6.64
CA ILE A 107 6.11 -15.48 5.93
C ILE A 107 7.49 -15.80 5.33
N CYS A 108 8.29 -16.69 5.92
CA CYS A 108 9.58 -17.08 5.34
C CYS A 108 9.38 -17.83 4.04
N THR A 109 8.44 -18.77 4.03
CA THR A 109 8.06 -19.52 2.82
C THR A 109 7.51 -18.58 1.76
N ILE A 110 6.57 -17.69 2.12
CA ILE A 110 5.99 -16.72 1.18
C ILE A 110 7.07 -15.82 0.58
N ARG A 111 7.97 -15.28 1.42
CA ARG A 111 9.05 -14.41 0.97
C ARG A 111 9.96 -15.13 -0.03
N LYS A 112 10.42 -16.33 0.30
CA LYS A 112 11.32 -17.12 -0.57
C LYS A 112 10.68 -17.46 -1.92
N GLU A 113 9.41 -17.83 -1.94
CA GLU A 113 8.70 -18.15 -3.17
C GLU A 113 8.55 -16.93 -4.09
N ILE A 114 8.23 -15.76 -3.53
CA ILE A 114 8.16 -14.51 -4.29
C ILE A 114 9.55 -14.12 -4.81
N ASP A 115 10.58 -14.15 -3.95
CA ASP A 115 11.96 -13.80 -4.33
C ASP A 115 12.47 -14.74 -5.44
N MET A 116 12.22 -16.04 -5.33
CA MET A 116 12.62 -17.03 -6.33
C MET A 116 11.92 -16.80 -7.67
N PHE A 117 10.62 -16.51 -7.67
CA PHE A 117 9.87 -16.24 -8.90
C PHE A 117 10.41 -15.00 -9.64
N TYR A 118 10.84 -13.98 -8.89
CA TYR A 118 11.34 -12.72 -9.43
C TYR A 118 12.87 -12.58 -9.43
N GLU A 119 13.63 -13.66 -9.22
CA GLU A 119 15.10 -13.63 -9.18
C GLU A 119 15.73 -12.93 -10.42
N PRO A 120 15.24 -13.14 -11.67
CA PRO A 120 15.75 -12.41 -12.83
C PRO A 120 15.65 -10.88 -12.70
N ASN A 121 14.69 -10.40 -11.91
CA ASN A 121 14.39 -9.00 -11.67
C ASN A 121 14.91 -8.49 -10.32
N LYS A 122 15.74 -9.23 -9.59
CA LYS A 122 16.15 -8.84 -8.22
C LYS A 122 16.73 -7.43 -8.12
N HIS A 123 17.41 -6.97 -9.16
CA HIS A 123 18.01 -5.64 -9.24
C HIS A 123 16.97 -4.50 -9.20
N LEU A 124 15.70 -4.80 -9.51
CA LEU A 124 14.55 -3.90 -9.44
C LEU A 124 13.77 -4.01 -8.12
N GLY A 125 14.11 -5.00 -7.29
CA GLY A 125 13.47 -5.24 -5.99
C GLY A 125 13.60 -4.04 -5.06
N THR A 126 12.51 -3.68 -4.38
CA THR A 126 12.52 -2.73 -3.26
C THR A 126 13.47 -3.21 -2.16
N ASP A 127 14.04 -2.29 -1.39
CA ASP A 127 15.00 -2.58 -0.32
C ASP A 127 14.29 -3.10 0.95
N THR A 128 13.52 -4.18 0.78
CA THR A 128 12.72 -4.81 1.82
C THR A 128 13.58 -5.81 2.59
N PRO A 129 13.84 -5.60 3.90
CA PRO A 129 14.60 -6.53 4.71
C PRO A 129 13.99 -7.93 4.68
N MET A 130 14.81 -8.96 4.91
CA MET A 130 14.29 -10.30 5.15
C MET A 130 13.46 -10.31 6.45
N PRO A 131 12.35 -11.06 6.48
CA PRO A 131 11.56 -11.22 7.70
C PRO A 131 12.41 -11.84 8.82
N GLN A 132 12.16 -11.45 10.06
CA GLN A 132 12.95 -11.92 11.20
C GLN A 132 12.87 -13.45 11.35
N GLY A 133 14.03 -14.10 11.46
CA GLY A 133 14.11 -15.57 11.61
C GLY A 133 14.02 -16.35 10.30
N CYS A 134 13.94 -15.66 9.16
CA CYS A 134 14.04 -16.27 7.84
C CYS A 134 15.49 -16.21 7.36
N GLU A 135 16.17 -17.36 7.35
CA GLU A 135 17.49 -17.53 6.70
C GLU A 135 17.36 -17.79 5.21
#